data_AF-A0A926Z881-F1
#
_entry.id   AF-A0A926Z881-F1
#
_cell.length_a   1.000
_cell.length_b   1.000
_cell.length_c   1.000
_cell.angle_alpha   90.00
_cell.angle_beta   90.00
_cell.angle_gamma   90.00
#
_symmetry.space_group_name_H-M   'P 1'
#
loop_
_entity.id
_entity.type
_entity.pdbx_description
1 polymer ?
#
loop_
_entity_poly.entity_id
_entity_poly.type
_entity_poly.pdbx_seq_one_letter_code
_entity_poly.pdbx_strand_id
1 'polypeptide(L)'
;MIRFHLDENVSNAIAIGLRRLDIDVTTTPEQGMRGVIDEEQLAFALSQGRVIFTQDDDFLILHQLGVSHAGIAYCKQGTRTMGEIIGSIPSLR
;
A
#
# COMPACT_ATOMS: atom_id res chain seq x y z
N MET A 1 -12.63 8.42 -3.92
CA MET A 1 -11.23 8.70 -3.56
C MET A 1 -10.58 7.37 -3.20
N ILE A 2 -9.38 7.09 -3.71
CA ILE A 2 -8.70 5.82 -3.46
C ILE A 2 -8.25 5.79 -1.99
N ARG A 3 -8.46 4.64 -1.33
CA ARG A 3 -8.00 4.37 0.03
C ARG A 3 -6.85 3.39 -0.05
N PHE A 4 -5.83 3.57 0.79
CA PHE A 4 -4.63 2.75 0.74
C PHE A 4 -4.44 1.92 2.01
N HIS A 5 -3.80 0.76 1.83
CA HIS A 5 -3.15 -0.01 2.87
C HIS A 5 -1.66 -0.09 2.52
N LEU A 6 -0.80 0.39 3.42
CA LEU A 6 0.64 0.41 3.20
C LEU A 6 1.23 -0.86 3.80
N ASP A 7 1.98 -1.56 2.97
CA ASP A 7 2.74 -2.75 3.32
C ASP A 7 3.74 -2.49 4.47
N GLU A 8 4.17 -3.54 5.17
CA GLU A 8 5.00 -3.45 6.37
C GLU A 8 6.40 -2.88 6.13
N ASN A 9 6.93 -3.05 4.91
CA ASN A 9 8.22 -2.48 4.51
C ASN A 9 8.17 -0.96 4.27
N VAL A 10 6.96 -0.38 4.19
CA VAL A 10 6.76 1.02 3.84
C VAL A 10 6.95 1.89 5.07
N SER A 11 7.77 2.94 4.92
CA SER A 11 7.99 3.92 5.99
C SER A 11 6.67 4.55 6.46
N ASN A 12 6.41 4.50 7.76
CA ASN A 12 5.25 5.15 8.39
C ASN A 12 5.20 6.67 8.14
N ALA A 13 6.33 7.30 7.80
CA ALA A 13 6.35 8.71 7.41
C ALA A 13 5.54 8.98 6.13
N ILE A 14 5.46 8.02 5.21
CA ILE A 14 4.62 8.10 4.01
C ILE A 14 3.14 8.10 4.42
N ALA A 15 2.73 7.20 5.33
CA ALA A 15 1.37 7.17 5.87
C ALA A 15 0.97 8.52 6.49
N ILE A 16 1.84 9.09 7.33
CA ILE A 16 1.62 10.40 7.95
C ILE A 16 1.49 11.50 6.89
N GLY A 17 2.38 11.50 5.88
CA GLY A 17 2.36 12.49 4.80
C GLY A 17 1.07 12.45 3.98
N LEU A 18 0.61 11.25 3.62
CA LEU A 18 -0.63 11.07 2.87
C LEU A 18 -1.87 11.46 3.68
N ARG A 19 -1.91 11.13 4.97
CA ARG A 19 -3.02 11.53 5.86
C ARG A 19 -3.13 13.04 6.00
N ARG A 20 -2.00 13.77 5.95
CA ARG A 20 -2.00 15.26 5.92
C ARG A 20 -2.59 15.84 4.63
N LEU A 21 -2.73 15.02 3.59
CA LEU A 21 -3.41 15.35 2.34
C LEU A 21 -4.85 14.79 2.30
N ASP A 22 -5.43 14.45 3.46
CA ASP A 22 -6.77 13.86 3.63
C ASP A 22 -6.98 12.52 2.87
N ILE A 23 -5.89 11.79 2.60
CA ILE A 23 -5.97 10.45 2.03
C ILE A 23 -6.15 9.43 3.15
N ASP A 24 -7.17 8.59 3.02
CA ASP A 24 -7.44 7.48 3.95
C ASP A 24 -6.40 6.37 3.75
N VAL A 25 -5.57 6.19 4.77
CA VAL A 25 -4.43 5.28 4.79
C VAL A 25 -4.46 4.45 6.06
N THR A 26 -4.33 3.12 5.92
CA THR A 26 -3.93 2.20 7.00
C THR A 26 -2.55 1.63 6.71
N THR A 27 -1.86 1.11 7.73
CA THR A 27 -0.58 0.41 7.59
C THR A 27 -0.69 -1.01 8.16
N THR A 28 0.12 -1.95 7.66
CA THR A 28 0.20 -3.33 8.18
C THR A 28 0.43 -3.37 9.70
N PRO A 29 1.35 -2.58 10.29
CA PRO A 29 1.52 -2.49 11.75
C PRO A 29 0.30 -2.02 12.52
N GLU A 30 -0.38 -0.97 12.07
CA GLU A 30 -1.54 -0.40 12.80
C GLU A 30 -2.75 -1.33 12.80
N GLN A 31 -2.85 -2.22 11.81
CA GLN A 31 -3.91 -3.21 11.72
C GLN A 31 -3.56 -4.54 12.40
N GLY A 32 -2.39 -4.64 13.05
CA GLY A 32 -1.95 -5.87 13.70
C GLY A 32 -1.59 -6.99 12.71
N MET A 33 -1.28 -6.65 11.47
CA MET A 33 -1.05 -7.58 10.37
C MET A 33 0.45 -7.85 10.11
N ARG A 34 1.35 -7.44 11.02
CA ARG A 34 2.81 -7.66 10.87
C ARG A 34 3.13 -9.15 10.77
N GLY A 35 3.98 -9.51 9.81
CA GLY A 35 4.39 -10.90 9.59
C GLY A 35 3.28 -11.85 9.14
N VAL A 36 2.09 -11.32 8.85
CA VAL A 36 1.04 -12.06 8.15
C VAL A 36 1.43 -12.18 6.69
N ILE A 37 1.18 -13.35 6.08
CA ILE A 37 1.52 -13.62 4.68
C ILE A 37 0.77 -12.67 3.73
N ASP A 38 1.37 -12.42 2.57
CA ASP A 38 0.89 -11.42 1.62
C ASP A 38 -0.52 -11.71 1.09
N GLU A 39 -0.90 -12.98 0.92
CA GLU A 39 -2.27 -13.34 0.52
C GLU A 39 -3.31 -12.91 1.56
N GLU A 40 -2.99 -13.02 2.85
CA GLU A 40 -3.87 -12.58 3.93
C GLU A 40 -3.89 -11.05 4.05
N GLN A 41 -2.76 -10.38 3.83
CA GLN A 41 -2.73 -8.91 3.74
C GLN A 41 -3.56 -8.40 2.55
N LEU A 42 -3.48 -9.06 1.39
CA LEU A 42 -4.32 -8.78 0.22
C LEU A 42 -5.80 -8.99 0.52
N ALA A 43 -6.15 -10.11 1.17
CA ALA A 43 -7.52 -10.40 1.55
C ALA A 43 -8.08 -9.35 2.51
N PHE A 44 -7.27 -8.92 3.50
CA PHE A 44 -7.62 -7.81 4.38
C PHE A 44 -7.87 -6.52 3.59
N ALA A 45 -6.91 -6.09 2.76
CA ALA A 45 -7.02 -4.87 1.97
C ALA A 45 -8.23 -4.90 1.03
N LEU A 46 -8.48 -6.05 0.38
CA LEU A 46 -9.66 -6.29 -0.45
C LEU A 46 -10.96 -6.17 0.35
N SER A 47 -11.04 -6.80 1.54
CA SER A 47 -12.24 -6.74 2.41
C SER A 47 -12.56 -5.30 2.83
N GLN A 48 -11.53 -4.47 2.97
CA GLN A 48 -11.66 -3.06 3.31
C GLN A 48 -11.83 -2.17 2.08
N GLY A 49 -11.75 -2.71 0.86
CA GLY A 49 -11.76 -1.95 -0.40
C GLY A 49 -10.62 -0.93 -0.47
N ARG A 50 -9.40 -1.36 -0.16
CA ARG A 50 -8.16 -0.57 -0.12
C ARG A 50 -7.13 -1.09 -1.12
N VAL A 51 -6.48 -0.19 -1.84
CA VAL A 51 -5.34 -0.48 -2.70
C VAL A 51 -4.10 -0.72 -1.83
N ILE A 52 -3.37 -1.81 -2.08
CA ILE A 52 -2.06 -2.03 -1.44
C ILE A 52 -1.06 -1.04 -2.05
N PHE A 53 -0.32 -0.33 -1.21
CA PHE A 53 0.91 0.33 -1.63
C PHE A 53 2.11 -0.45 -1.09
N THR A 54 3.00 -0.88 -1.98
CA THR A 54 4.23 -1.60 -1.64
C THR A 54 5.44 -1.01 -2.37
N GLN A 55 6.64 -1.23 -1.80
CA GLN A 55 7.92 -0.92 -2.42
C GLN A 55 8.73 -2.16 -2.87
N ASP A 56 8.21 -3.37 -2.63
CA ASP A 56 8.75 -4.66 -3.12
C ASP A 56 7.80 -5.34 -4.13
N ASP A 57 8.25 -6.47 -4.67
CA ASP A 57 7.63 -7.17 -5.79
C ASP A 57 6.73 -8.34 -5.41
N ASP A 58 6.63 -8.71 -4.13
CA ASP A 58 5.89 -9.89 -3.69
C ASP A 58 4.39 -9.82 -4.05
N PHE A 59 3.75 -8.67 -3.82
CA PHE A 59 2.36 -8.45 -4.26
C PHE A 59 2.18 -8.46 -5.79
N LEU A 60 3.21 -8.11 -6.56
CA LEU A 60 3.15 -8.16 -8.03
C LEU A 60 3.13 -9.60 -8.54
N ILE A 61 3.82 -10.51 -7.86
CA ILE A 61 3.80 -11.94 -8.16
C ILE A 61 2.38 -12.49 -7.91
N LEU A 62 1.76 -12.14 -6.78
CA LEU A 62 0.38 -12.55 -6.46
C LEU A 62 -0.64 -12.01 -7.48
N HIS A 63 -0.45 -10.78 -7.96
CA HIS A 63 -1.25 -10.24 -9.06
C HIS A 63 -1.14 -11.08 -10.34
N GLN A 64 0.08 -11.47 -10.73
CA GLN A 64 0.30 -12.30 -11.92
C GLN A 64 -0.32 -13.70 -11.77
N LEU A 65 -0.37 -14.22 -10.55
CA LEU A 65 -1.04 -15.49 -10.23
C LEU A 65 -2.57 -15.38 -10.18
N GLY A 66 -3.14 -14.18 -10.37
CA GLY A 66 -4.58 -13.96 -10.41
C GLY A 66 -5.25 -13.86 -9.05
N VAL A 67 -4.49 -13.62 -7.98
CA VAL A 67 -5.06 -13.38 -6.64
C VAL A 67 -5.89 -12.10 -6.67
N SER A 68 -7.12 -12.18 -6.14
CA SER A 68 -8.05 -11.05 -6.12
C SER A 68 -7.58 -9.93 -5.19
N HIS A 69 -7.67 -8.68 -5.65
CA HIS A 69 -7.30 -7.50 -4.86
C HIS A 69 -8.01 -6.24 -5.35
N ALA A 70 -8.12 -5.22 -4.50
CA ALA A 70 -8.73 -3.94 -4.87
C ALA A 70 -7.79 -3.03 -5.70
N GLY A 71 -6.54 -3.44 -5.88
CA GLY A 71 -5.51 -2.75 -6.67
C GLY A 71 -4.16 -2.80 -5.98
N ILE A 72 -3.09 -2.61 -6.74
CA ILE A 72 -1.72 -2.51 -6.22
C ILE A 72 -1.07 -1.25 -6.83
N ALA A 73 -0.59 -0.37 -5.96
CA ALA A 73 0.24 0.77 -6.30
C ALA A 73 1.69 0.44 -5.92
N TYR A 74 2.54 0.28 -6.93
CA TYR A 74 3.93 -0.13 -6.74
C TYR A 74 4.90 1.03 -6.96
N CYS A 75 5.87 1.17 -6.06
CA CYS A 75 6.99 2.08 -6.24
C CYS A 75 8.29 1.43 -5.76
N LYS A 76 9.10 0.95 -6.71
CA LYS A 76 10.40 0.31 -6.42
C LYS A 76 11.19 1.06 -5.34
N GLN A 77 11.59 0.35 -4.30
CA GLN A 77 12.36 0.91 -3.20
C GLN A 77 13.64 1.61 -3.71
N GLY A 78 13.96 2.77 -3.14
CA GLY A 78 15.14 3.56 -3.47
C GLY A 78 15.09 4.34 -4.80
N THR A 79 14.01 4.24 -5.59
CA THR A 79 13.90 4.97 -6.86
C THR A 79 13.26 6.36 -6.74
N ARG A 80 12.53 6.61 -5.66
CA ARG A 80 11.90 7.90 -5.34
C ARG A 80 12.13 8.26 -3.89
N THR A 81 12.25 9.55 -3.63
CA THR A 81 12.21 10.11 -2.29
C THR A 81 10.80 9.99 -1.68
N MET A 82 10.70 10.08 -0.36
CA MET A 82 9.39 10.08 0.32
C MET A 82 8.48 11.22 -0.18
N GLY A 83 9.05 12.40 -0.43
CA GLY A 83 8.30 13.56 -0.94
C GLY A 83 7.71 13.31 -2.34
N GLU A 84 8.48 12.69 -3.24
CA GLU A 84 8.00 12.31 -4.57
C GLU A 84 6.90 11.24 -4.50
N ILE A 85 7.04 10.25 -3.60
CA ILE A 85 6.01 9.24 -3.38
C ILE A 85 4.70 9.92 -2.91
N ILE A 86 4.77 10.71 -1.84
CA ILE A 86 3.62 11.42 -1.26
C ILE A 86 2.97 12.33 -2.31
N GLY A 87 3.77 13.05 -3.11
CA GLY A 87 3.26 13.95 -4.15
C GLY A 87 2.64 13.22 -5.35
N SER A 88 3.03 11.97 -5.61
CA SER A 88 2.51 11.20 -6.75
C SER A 88 1.16 10.53 -6.48
N ILE A 89 0.89 10.10 -5.24
CA ILE A 89 -0.32 9.33 -4.88
C ILE A 89 -1.64 10.07 -5.13
N PRO A 90 -1.78 11.38 -4.84
CA PRO A 90 -3.00 12.13 -5.17
C PRO A 90 -3.37 12.14 -6.66
N SER A 91 -2.43 11.85 -7.56
CA SER A 91 -2.66 11.84 -9.01
C SER A 91 -3.18 10.51 -9.56
N LEU A 92 -3.19 9.45 -8.73
CA LEU A 92 -3.73 8.14 -9.10
C LEU A 92 -5.27 8.24 -9.24
N ARG A 93 -5.80 7.64 -10.31
CA ARG A 93 -7.24 7.64 -10.64
C ARG A 93 -7.78 6.22 -10.69
#